data_AF-A0A497HDG7-F1
#
_entry.id   AF-A0A497HDG7-F1
#
_cell.length_a   1.000
_cell.length_b   1.000
_cell.length_c   1.000
_cell.angle_alpha   90.00
_cell.angle_beta   90.00
_cell.angle_gamma   90.00
#
_symmetry.space_group_name_H-M   'P 1'
#
loop_
_entity.id
_entity.type
_entity.pdbx_description
1 polymer ?
#
loop_
_entity_poly.entity_id
_entity_poly.type
_entity_poly.pdbx_seq_one_letter_code
_entity_poly.pdbx_strand_id
1 'polypeptide(L)'
;MKIMTIITIMAVAVFATSQVNALSVSINPEHPEPGDKITVSLPAESNVSGVTIQVCVGDICRLPEPMEKVGDEYIYSFYVNETADVHLNFTIAYSNGTSIWDDSTHFKVEKSGGGSTPGFASVIAISATAGAFLIMKRRTKL
;
A
#
# COMPACT_ATOMS: atom_id res chain seq x y z
N MET A 1 48.88 -44.81 -17.80
CA MET A 1 47.77 -44.09 -17.13
C MET A 1 48.19 -42.64 -16.89
N LYS A 2 47.62 -41.67 -17.60
CA LYS A 2 47.79 -40.24 -17.30
C LYS A 2 46.46 -39.74 -16.76
N ILE A 3 46.48 -39.27 -15.52
CA ILE A 3 45.32 -38.78 -14.79
C ILE A 3 44.96 -37.38 -15.31
N MET A 4 43.66 -37.21 -15.56
CA MET A 4 42.96 -35.97 -15.91
C MET A 4 43.20 -34.85 -14.91
N THR A 5 43.22 -33.61 -15.40
CA THR A 5 42.69 -32.47 -14.63
C THR A 5 41.93 -31.54 -15.58
N ILE A 6 40.61 -31.69 -15.62
CA ILE A 6 39.71 -30.72 -16.27
C ILE A 6 39.37 -29.68 -15.20
N ILE A 7 39.84 -28.45 -15.39
CA ILE A 7 39.52 -27.32 -14.51
C ILE A 7 38.25 -26.68 -15.05
N THR A 8 37.12 -26.98 -14.43
CA THR A 8 35.82 -26.34 -14.72
C THR A 8 35.73 -25.04 -13.92
N ILE A 9 35.80 -23.89 -14.59
CA ILE A 9 35.63 -22.56 -13.97
C ILE A 9 34.12 -22.34 -13.76
N MET A 10 33.69 -22.45 -12.51
CA MET A 10 32.30 -22.19 -12.11
C MET A 10 32.14 -20.68 -11.82
N ALA A 11 31.56 -19.94 -12.77
CA ALA A 11 31.22 -18.54 -12.58
C ALA A 11 29.99 -18.44 -11.66
N VAL A 12 30.19 -18.03 -10.41
CA VAL A 12 29.10 -17.71 -9.48
C VAL A 12 28.65 -16.28 -9.76
N ALA A 13 27.53 -16.13 -10.45
CA ALA A 13 26.85 -14.84 -10.55
C ALA A 13 26.22 -14.52 -9.19
N VAL A 14 26.89 -13.65 -8.42
CA VAL A 14 26.32 -13.09 -7.18
C VAL A 14 25.27 -12.08 -7.60
N PHE A 15 24.01 -12.49 -7.63
CA PHE A 15 22.88 -11.57 -7.71
C PHE A 15 22.83 -10.80 -6.39
N ALA A 16 23.39 -9.59 -6.38
CA ALA A 16 23.20 -8.65 -5.28
C ALA A 16 21.71 -8.26 -5.27
N THR A 17 20.93 -8.89 -4.41
CA THR A 17 19.56 -8.45 -4.12
C THR A 17 19.67 -7.14 -3.35
N SER A 18 19.51 -6.02 -4.05
CA SER A 18 19.32 -4.72 -3.41
C SER A 18 18.05 -4.80 -2.56
N GLN A 19 18.24 -4.77 -1.24
CA GLN A 19 17.15 -4.68 -0.28
C GLN A 19 16.52 -3.31 -0.49
N VAL A 20 15.32 -3.28 -1.08
CA VAL A 20 14.56 -2.05 -1.26
C VAL A 20 14.01 -1.71 0.12
N ASN A 21 14.62 -0.74 0.80
CA ASN A 21 14.04 -0.22 2.03
C ASN A 21 12.66 0.34 1.70
N ALA A 22 11.64 -0.15 2.40
CA ALA A 22 10.27 0.33 2.22
C ALA A 22 10.20 1.83 2.52
N LEU A 23 9.53 2.57 1.63
CA LEU A 23 9.33 4.01 1.77
C LEU A 23 8.46 4.28 3.01
N SER A 24 8.93 5.12 3.94
CA SER A 24 8.15 5.49 5.12
C SER A 24 7.19 6.62 4.75
N VAL A 25 5.93 6.27 4.47
CA VAL A 25 4.86 7.23 4.15
C VAL A 25 3.94 7.40 5.35
N SER A 26 3.65 8.64 5.73
CA SER A 26 2.69 8.99 6.77
C SER A 26 1.46 9.66 6.15
N ILE A 27 0.28 9.30 6.65
CA ILE A 27 -1.01 9.83 6.18
C ILE A 27 -1.76 10.40 7.39
N ASN A 28 -2.21 11.65 7.29
CA ASN A 28 -2.98 12.33 8.33
C ASN A 28 -4.24 12.98 7.74
N PRO A 29 -5.44 12.73 8.31
CA PRO A 29 -5.72 11.79 9.40
C PRO A 29 -5.49 10.32 9.00
N GLU A 30 -5.19 9.46 9.98
CA GLU A 30 -4.95 8.02 9.77
C GLU A 30 -6.20 7.29 9.25
N HIS A 31 -7.38 7.77 9.62
CA HIS A 31 -8.69 7.30 9.17
C HIS A 31 -9.48 8.46 8.56
N PRO A 32 -9.19 8.84 7.30
CA PRO A 32 -9.81 10.00 6.67
C PRO A 32 -11.27 9.76 6.32
N GLU A 33 -12.10 10.76 6.60
CA GLU A 33 -13.50 10.79 6.18
C GLU A 33 -13.70 11.62 4.89
N PRO A 34 -14.80 11.39 4.16
CA PRO A 34 -15.15 12.22 3.02
C PRO A 34 -15.21 13.72 3.37
N GLY A 35 -14.42 14.51 2.66
CA GLY A 35 -14.29 15.96 2.86
C GLY A 35 -13.13 16.38 3.75
N ASP A 36 -12.45 15.44 4.42
CA ASP A 36 -11.24 15.74 5.20
C ASP A 36 -10.09 16.19 4.31
N LYS A 37 -9.24 17.07 4.86
CA LYS A 37 -7.95 17.40 4.26
C LYS A 37 -6.96 16.28 4.58
N ILE A 38 -6.64 15.47 3.59
CA ILE A 38 -5.65 14.40 3.70
C ILE A 38 -4.28 15.00 3.43
N THR A 39 -3.33 14.76 4.33
CA THR A 39 -1.94 15.18 4.20
C THR A 39 -1.05 13.95 4.20
N VAL A 40 -0.22 13.85 3.17
CA VAL A 40 0.77 12.80 2.99
C VAL A 40 2.13 13.40 3.25
N SER A 41 2.93 12.78 4.12
CA SER A 41 4.31 13.18 4.38
C SER A 41 5.30 12.04 4.21
N LEU A 42 6.49 12.38 3.72
CA LEU A 42 7.61 11.48 3.53
C LEU A 42 8.89 12.14 4.07
N PRO A 43 9.80 11.42 4.75
CA PRO A 43 11.08 11.96 5.18
C PRO A 43 11.92 12.50 4.02
N ALA A 44 12.48 13.68 4.18
CA ALA A 44 13.38 14.29 3.21
C ALA A 44 14.82 13.79 3.42
N GLU A 45 15.12 12.59 2.96
CA GLU A 45 16.48 12.04 3.00
C GLU A 45 17.48 12.90 2.22
N SER A 46 18.73 12.98 2.70
CA SER A 46 19.75 13.89 2.17
C SER A 46 20.11 13.70 0.68
N ASN A 47 19.89 12.51 0.14
CA ASN A 47 20.17 12.13 -1.25
C ASN A 47 18.95 12.28 -2.17
N VAL A 48 17.77 12.64 -1.65
CA VAL A 48 16.54 12.85 -2.43
C VAL A 48 16.49 14.30 -2.91
N SER A 49 16.44 14.48 -4.22
CA SER A 49 16.37 15.78 -4.89
C SER A 49 14.93 16.27 -5.11
N GLY A 50 13.95 15.36 -5.11
CA GLY A 50 12.53 15.70 -5.17
C GLY A 50 11.63 14.48 -5.12
N VAL A 51 10.36 14.69 -4.79
CA VAL A 51 9.33 13.65 -4.78
C VAL A 51 8.12 14.14 -5.57
N THR A 52 7.62 13.30 -6.47
CA THR A 52 6.35 13.51 -7.19
C THR A 52 5.34 12.49 -6.71
N ILE A 53 4.12 12.93 -6.47
CA ILE A 53 3.00 12.09 -6.04
C ILE A 53 1.92 12.08 -7.12
N GLN A 54 1.34 10.91 -7.36
CA GLN A 54 0.13 10.74 -8.13
C GLN A 54 -0.93 10.11 -7.24
N VAL A 55 -2.08 10.78 -7.12
CA VAL A 55 -3.21 10.29 -6.33
C VAL A 55 -4.22 9.63 -7.27
N CYS A 56 -4.52 8.36 -7.02
CA CYS A 56 -5.58 7.60 -7.68
C CYS A 56 -6.72 7.33 -6.70
N VAL A 57 -7.95 7.67 -7.09
CA VAL A 57 -9.17 7.46 -6.29
C VAL A 57 -10.06 6.50 -7.08
N GLY A 58 -10.22 5.27 -6.58
CA GLY A 58 -10.75 4.17 -7.37
C GLY A 58 -9.94 3.97 -8.65
N ASP A 59 -10.60 3.97 -9.81
CA ASP A 59 -9.96 3.80 -11.11
C ASP A 59 -9.45 5.12 -11.74
N ILE A 60 -9.64 6.27 -11.07
CA ILE A 60 -9.32 7.59 -11.62
C ILE A 60 -8.04 8.13 -11.00
N CYS A 61 -7.00 8.29 -11.82
CA CYS A 61 -5.74 8.91 -11.40
C CYS A 61 -5.65 10.37 -11.82
N ARG A 62 -5.24 11.24 -10.88
CA ARG A 62 -4.90 12.64 -11.18
C ARG A 62 -3.56 12.72 -11.92
N LEU A 63 -3.25 13.89 -12.46
CA LEU A 63 -1.90 14.15 -12.99
C LEU A 63 -0.90 14.11 -11.82
N PRO A 64 0.32 13.57 -12.03
CA PRO A 64 1.37 13.63 -11.01
C PRO A 64 1.76 15.06 -10.69
N GLU A 65 1.93 15.36 -9.40
CA GLU A 65 2.29 16.69 -8.91
C GLU A 65 3.52 16.61 -7.97
N PRO A 66 4.40 17.64 -7.99
CA PRO A 66 5.53 17.68 -7.07
C PRO A 66 5.05 17.89 -5.63
N MET A 67 5.67 17.18 -4.69
CA MET A 67 5.49 17.43 -3.26
C MET A 67 6.32 18.62 -2.81
N GLU A 68 5.83 19.38 -1.84
CA GLU A 68 6.53 20.53 -1.28
C GLU A 68 7.50 20.07 -0.19
N LYS A 69 8.75 20.52 -0.22
CA LYS A 69 9.71 20.26 0.85
C LYS A 69 9.53 21.27 1.98
N VAL A 70 9.10 20.81 3.15
CA VAL A 70 8.88 21.62 4.35
C VAL A 70 9.73 21.05 5.49
N GLY A 71 10.84 21.71 5.80
CA GLY A 71 11.80 21.21 6.79
C GLY A 71 12.42 19.88 6.35
N ASP A 72 12.23 18.86 7.19
CA ASP A 72 12.76 17.50 7.00
C ASP A 72 11.75 16.55 6.34
N GLU A 73 10.67 17.08 5.75
CA GLU A 73 9.64 16.27 5.08
C GLU A 73 9.29 16.82 3.69
N TYR A 74 8.87 15.93 2.80
CA TYR A 74 8.08 16.24 1.62
C TYR A 74 6.61 16.07 1.97
N ILE A 75 5.79 17.09 1.68
CA ILE A 75 4.38 17.15 2.06
C ILE A 75 3.50 17.40 0.84
N TYR A 76 2.36 16.74 0.78
CA TYR A 76 1.30 17.01 -0.19
C TYR A 76 -0.07 16.85 0.47
N SER A 77 -1.01 17.75 0.15
CA SER A 77 -2.37 17.70 0.69
C SER A 77 -3.42 17.70 -0.41
N PHE A 78 -4.47 16.91 -0.21
CA PHE A 78 -5.61 16.84 -1.12
C PHE A 78 -6.91 16.51 -0.39
N TYR A 79 -8.01 16.56 -1.14
CA TYR A 79 -9.34 16.22 -0.65
C TYR A 79 -9.95 15.10 -1.48
N VAL A 80 -10.73 14.25 -0.81
CA VAL A 80 -11.59 13.22 -1.39
C VAL A 80 -12.96 13.39 -0.76
N ASN A 81 -13.99 13.63 -1.57
CA ASN A 81 -15.33 14.03 -1.10
C ASN A 81 -16.32 12.87 -0.95
N GLU A 82 -15.88 11.65 -1.26
CA GLU A 82 -16.70 10.45 -1.24
C GLU A 82 -15.95 9.27 -0.62
N THR A 83 -16.67 8.20 -0.32
CA THR A 83 -16.05 6.97 0.18
C THR A 83 -15.35 6.25 -0.96
N ALA A 84 -14.04 6.07 -0.85
CA ALA A 84 -13.23 5.51 -1.92
C ALA A 84 -11.95 4.84 -1.39
N ASP A 85 -11.43 3.90 -2.18
CA ASP A 85 -10.08 3.37 -2.04
C ASP A 85 -9.11 4.34 -2.73
N VAL A 86 -8.05 4.74 -2.03
CA VAL A 86 -7.04 5.67 -2.52
C VAL A 86 -5.70 4.96 -2.65
N HIS A 87 -5.10 5.05 -3.82
CA HIS A 87 -3.77 4.54 -4.14
C HIS A 87 -2.83 5.70 -4.42
N LEU A 88 -1.63 5.66 -3.83
CA LEU A 88 -0.62 6.69 -4.01
C LEU A 88 0.58 6.10 -4.76
N ASN A 89 0.93 6.72 -5.88
CA ASN A 89 2.15 6.40 -6.60
C ASN A 89 3.17 7.51 -6.39
N PHE A 90 4.37 7.15 -5.97
CA PHE A 90 5.48 8.07 -5.75
C PHE A 90 6.56 7.87 -6.81
N THR A 91 7.14 8.97 -7.26
CA THR A 91 8.41 8.98 -7.98
C THR A 91 9.42 9.78 -7.18
N ILE A 92 10.45 9.10 -6.70
CA ILE A 92 11.51 9.69 -5.89
C ILE A 92 12.70 9.94 -6.81
N ALA A 93 13.06 11.21 -6.99
CA ALA A 93 14.25 11.61 -7.71
C ALA A 93 15.42 11.75 -6.73
N TYR A 94 16.56 11.16 -7.07
CA TYR A 94 17.78 11.25 -6.28
C TYR A 94 18.78 12.22 -6.92
N SER A 95 19.66 12.79 -6.10
CA SER A 95 20.69 13.75 -6.55
C SER A 95 21.70 13.16 -7.55
N ASN A 96 21.80 11.84 -7.65
CA ASN A 96 22.62 11.14 -8.64
C ASN A 96 21.94 11.02 -10.03
N GLY A 97 20.74 11.59 -10.20
CA GLY A 97 19.95 11.54 -11.44
C GLY A 97 19.13 10.27 -11.63
N THR A 98 19.17 9.32 -10.69
CA THR A 98 18.30 8.13 -10.72
C THR A 98 16.94 8.44 -10.11
N SER A 99 15.94 7.61 -10.44
CA SER A 99 14.63 7.66 -9.80
C SER A 99 14.13 6.27 -9.45
N ILE A 100 13.31 6.21 -8.40
CA ILE A 100 12.59 5.01 -7.99
C ILE A 100 11.10 5.32 -8.01
N TRP A 101 10.32 4.33 -8.42
CA TRP A 101 8.87 4.36 -8.41
C TRP A 101 8.34 3.43 -7.31
N ASP A 102 7.36 3.89 -6.55
CA ASP A 102 6.68 3.14 -5.48
C ASP A 102 5.17 3.31 -5.60
N ASP A 103 4.42 2.21 -5.58
CA ASP A 103 2.95 2.16 -5.64
C ASP A 103 2.34 1.39 -4.46
N SER A 104 3.12 1.20 -3.40
CA SER A 104 2.78 0.30 -2.31
C SER A 104 1.73 0.88 -1.34
N THR A 105 1.58 2.21 -1.34
CA THR A 105 0.75 2.91 -0.38
C THR A 105 -0.70 2.99 -0.84
N HIS A 106 -1.59 2.40 -0.04
CA HIS A 106 -3.04 2.42 -0.26
C HIS A 106 -3.77 2.60 1.07
N PHE A 107 -4.89 3.31 1.06
CA PHE A 107 -5.73 3.53 2.23
C PHE A 107 -7.19 3.78 1.82
N LYS A 108 -8.10 3.79 2.79
CA LYS A 108 -9.53 4.03 2.55
C LYS A 108 -9.96 5.38 3.10
N VAL A 109 -10.80 6.07 2.35
CA VAL A 109 -11.58 7.20 2.84
C VAL A 109 -12.99 6.69 3.12
N GLU A 110 -13.42 6.66 4.36
CA GLU A 110 -14.73 6.15 4.74
C GLU A 110 -15.31 6.95 5.91
N LYS A 111 -16.63 7.07 5.97
CA LYS A 111 -17.26 7.72 7.13
C LYS A 111 -17.03 6.82 8.34
N SER A 112 -16.46 7.36 9.41
CA SER A 112 -16.49 6.66 10.68
C SER A 112 -17.96 6.53 11.07
N GLY A 113 -18.45 5.30 11.13
CA GLY A 113 -19.85 5.06 11.47
C GLY A 113 -20.15 5.74 12.80
N GLY A 114 -21.09 6.68 12.80
CA GLY A 114 -21.53 7.40 13.99
C GLY A 114 -21.98 6.42 15.06
N GLY A 115 -21.04 6.06 15.94
CA GLY A 115 -21.22 5.14 17.05
C GLY A 115 -22.03 5.80 18.17
N SER A 116 -23.29 6.14 17.90
CA SER A 116 -24.29 6.31 18.95
C SER A 116 -24.84 4.94 19.31
N THR A 117 -24.02 4.08 19.92
CA THR A 117 -24.53 3.03 20.81
C THR A 117 -23.52 2.76 21.92
N PRO A 118 -23.57 3.50 23.04
CA PRO A 118 -22.92 3.07 24.26
C PRO A 118 -23.58 1.75 24.70
N GLY A 119 -22.84 0.63 24.71
CA GLY A 119 -23.18 -0.51 25.58
C GLY A 119 -23.61 -1.84 24.97
N PHE A 120 -23.49 -2.11 23.67
CA PHE A 120 -23.63 -3.48 23.17
C PHE A 120 -22.53 -3.79 22.15
N ALA A 121 -21.43 -4.36 22.64
CA ALA A 121 -20.54 -5.15 21.81
C ALA A 121 -21.39 -6.29 21.20
N SER A 122 -21.84 -6.13 19.95
CA SER A 122 -22.37 -7.24 19.19
C SER A 122 -21.19 -8.16 18.86
N VAL A 123 -20.91 -9.08 19.78
CA VAL A 123 -20.25 -10.34 19.46
C VAL A 123 -21.17 -11.04 18.46
N ILE A 124 -21.05 -10.71 17.17
CA ILE A 124 -21.54 -11.61 16.13
C ILE A 124 -20.45 -12.64 15.98
N ALA A 125 -20.53 -13.64 16.86
CA ALA A 125 -19.90 -14.92 16.69
C ALA A 125 -20.21 -15.42 15.28
N ILE A 126 -19.15 -15.68 14.49
CA ILE A 126 -19.27 -16.50 13.29
C ILE A 126 -19.53 -17.93 13.80
N SER A 127 -20.79 -18.25 14.05
CA SER A 127 -21.27 -19.60 14.23
C SER A 127 -22.17 -19.98 13.07
N ALA A 128 -21.88 -21.15 12.50
CA ALA A 128 -22.72 -21.95 11.61
C ALA A 128 -22.66 -21.69 10.09
N THR A 129 -21.54 -22.00 9.45
CA THR A 129 -21.56 -22.72 8.16
C THR A 129 -21.49 -24.23 8.39
N ALA A 130 -22.51 -24.78 9.05
CA ALA A 130 -22.77 -26.22 9.09
C ALA A 130 -24.28 -26.52 8.98
N GLY A 131 -25.00 -25.72 8.17
CA GLY A 131 -26.44 -25.87 7.94
C GLY A 131 -26.84 -26.31 6.52
N ALA A 132 -25.88 -26.44 5.59
CA ALA A 132 -26.19 -26.74 4.18
C ALA A 132 -25.94 -28.21 3.77
N PHE A 133 -25.61 -29.11 4.70
CA PHE A 133 -25.35 -30.53 4.37
C PHE A 133 -26.43 -31.52 4.79
N LEU A 134 -27.57 -31.07 5.34
CA LEU A 134 -28.64 -31.97 5.83
C LEU A 134 -29.99 -31.82 5.12
N ILE A 135 -30.05 -31.24 3.91
CA ILE A 135 -31.30 -31.18 3.10
C ILE A 135 -31.10 -31.78 1.69
N MET A 136 -30.18 -32.73 1.51
CA MET A 136 -30.09 -33.49 0.24
C MET A 136 -30.17 -35.01 0.36
N LYS A 137 -30.34 -35.58 1.56
CA LYS A 137 -30.35 -37.05 1.73
C LYS A 137 -31.72 -37.68 2.04
N ARG A 138 -32.83 -37.01 1.75
CA ARG A 138 -34.19 -37.55 2.00
C ARG A 138 -35.11 -37.63 0.77
N ARG A 139 -34.57 -37.56 -0.44
CA ARG A 139 -35.31 -37.87 -1.67
C ARG A 139 -34.50 -38.81 -2.56
N THR A 140 -34.47 -40.09 -2.18
CA THR A 140 -34.30 -41.24 -3.08
C THR A 140 -34.52 -42.49 -2.25
N LYS A 141 -35.78 -42.79 -1.94
CA LYS A 141 -36.33 -44.15 -1.77
C LYS A 141 -37.86 -44.06 -1.83
N LEU A 142 -38.38 -44.19 -3.03
CA LEU A 142 -39.66 -44.82 -3.35
C LEU A 142 -39.38 -45.71 -4.55
#